data_AF-A0A1V2TAQ7-F1
#
_entry.id   AF-A0A1V2TAQ7-F1
#
_cell.length_a   1.000
_cell.length_b   1.000
_cell.length_c   1.000
_cell.angle_alpha   90.00
_cell.angle_beta   90.00
_cell.angle_gamma   90.00
#
_symmetry.space_group_name_H-M   'P 1'
#
loop_
_entity.id
_entity.type
_entity.pdbx_description
1 polymer ?
#
loop_
_entity_poly.entity_id
_entity_poly.type
_entity_poly.pdbx_seq_one_letter_code
_entity_poly.pdbx_strand_id
1 'polypeptide(L)'
;MTLSAAAAGILLSVGGDSLNEVSTEEYLSGLGPTVDEYIALSPFLREEVAKLRADGWFIAYTPLEGNMNGLTHWEQKKILISDNLKGNPEKIMAVLAHEVGHAYPGKYMGDIDPPVDSESYAHWLERSLPELFQREVEAEFVQAQVRHEIIENGGPDIGAPHELITSLYERQFSGFTRDQARDFVAEASHLWEDWLPFYEQHLRSYWDENFTGSHGPSKEISSLKELEEQVAKENTELPEYPPVPYLPGPR
;
A
#
# COMPACT_ATOMS: atom_id res chain seq x y z
N MET A 1 -34.58 38.12 33.33
CA MET A 1 -35.49 37.57 32.31
C MET A 1 -35.71 38.66 31.25
N THR A 2 -35.24 38.42 30.01
CA THR A 2 -35.68 38.97 28.68
C THR A 2 -35.83 40.50 28.50
N LEU A 3 -35.40 41.20 27.44
CA LEU A 3 -35.01 40.95 26.04
C LEU A 3 -33.92 41.99 25.64
N SER A 4 -32.86 41.63 24.91
CA SER A 4 -32.69 41.71 23.43
C SER A 4 -33.10 43.04 22.76
N ALA A 5 -32.12 43.73 22.17
CA ALA A 5 -32.29 44.55 20.97
C ALA A 5 -31.01 44.46 20.12
N ALA A 6 -31.16 43.92 18.92
CA ALA A 6 -30.12 43.69 17.93
C ALA A 6 -29.73 44.98 17.19
N ALA A 7 -28.43 45.16 16.95
CA ALA A 7 -27.94 46.13 15.97
C ALA A 7 -27.46 45.35 14.74
N ALA A 8 -28.23 45.47 13.64
CA ALA A 8 -27.85 44.96 12.33
C ALA A 8 -26.85 45.92 11.69
N GLY A 9 -25.59 45.51 11.60
CA GLY A 9 -24.56 46.17 10.79
C GLY A 9 -24.65 45.68 9.35
N ILE A 10 -25.02 46.59 8.45
CA ILE A 10 -24.90 46.42 7.00
C ILE A 10 -23.41 46.60 6.65
N LEU A 11 -22.77 45.58 6.10
CA LEU A 11 -21.51 45.72 5.36
C LEU A 11 -21.74 45.34 3.90
N LEU A 12 -21.63 46.35 3.05
CA LEU A 12 -21.47 46.22 1.60
C LEU A 12 -20.09 45.61 1.33
N SER A 13 -20.04 44.53 0.56
CA SER A 13 -18.82 44.10 -0.13
C SER A 13 -19.10 43.96 -1.62
N VAL A 14 -18.30 44.67 -2.39
CA VAL A 14 -18.35 44.83 -3.83
C VAL A 14 -17.76 43.57 -4.47
N GLY A 15 -18.51 42.96 -5.39
CA GLY A 15 -18.11 41.72 -6.06
C GLY A 15 -16.84 41.89 -6.89
N GLY A 16 -15.86 41.04 -6.59
CA GLY A 16 -14.65 40.80 -7.37
C GLY A 16 -14.31 39.32 -7.30
N ASP A 17 -14.20 38.71 -8.48
CA ASP A 17 -13.72 37.36 -8.83
C ASP A 17 -14.07 36.16 -7.94
N SER A 18 -14.96 35.34 -8.49
CA SER A 18 -15.25 33.96 -8.09
C SER A 18 -14.05 33.05 -8.34
N LEU A 19 -13.10 32.99 -7.40
CA LEU A 19 -12.36 31.76 -7.16
C LEU A 19 -13.25 30.91 -6.26
N ASN A 20 -13.65 29.73 -6.75
CA ASN A 20 -14.42 28.76 -5.99
C ASN A 20 -13.75 28.51 -4.64
N GLU A 21 -14.33 29.09 -3.59
CA GLU A 21 -14.00 28.80 -2.20
C GLU A 21 -14.47 27.36 -1.96
N VAL A 22 -13.57 26.40 -2.18
CA VAL A 22 -13.79 24.99 -1.81
C VAL A 22 -14.28 24.98 -0.38
N SER A 23 -15.51 24.52 -0.14
CA SER A 23 -16.08 24.56 1.19
C SER A 23 -15.19 23.73 2.12
N THR A 24 -14.86 24.25 3.30
CA THR A 24 -13.91 23.63 4.24
C THR A 24 -14.32 22.22 4.69
N GLU A 25 -15.55 21.78 4.40
CA GLU A 25 -16.03 20.43 4.67
C GLU A 25 -15.61 19.39 3.61
N GLU A 26 -15.25 19.82 2.39
CA GLU A 26 -14.98 18.91 1.26
C GLU A 26 -13.71 18.09 1.43
N TYR A 27 -12.71 18.57 2.18
CA TYR A 27 -11.43 17.89 2.37
C TYR A 27 -11.20 17.38 3.80
N LEU A 28 -12.21 17.40 4.66
CA LEU A 28 -12.08 16.84 6.01
C LEU A 28 -11.85 15.33 5.92
N SER A 29 -10.81 14.83 6.58
CA SER A 29 -10.48 13.40 6.62
C SER A 29 -11.40 12.62 7.56
N GLY A 30 -11.92 13.26 8.61
CA GLY A 30 -12.57 12.57 9.72
C GLY A 30 -11.60 11.88 10.68
N LEU A 31 -10.28 12.10 10.53
CA LEU A 31 -9.23 11.52 11.37
C LEU A 31 -8.81 12.45 12.53
N GLY A 32 -9.28 13.70 12.53
CA GLY A 32 -9.08 14.67 13.60
C GLY A 32 -8.63 16.03 13.06
N PRO A 33 -8.87 17.12 13.82
CA PRO A 33 -8.65 18.49 13.33
C PRO A 33 -7.20 18.77 12.93
N THR A 34 -6.21 18.24 13.66
CA THR A 34 -4.80 18.43 13.32
C THR A 34 -4.42 17.76 12.00
N VAL A 35 -5.02 16.62 11.67
CA VAL A 35 -4.81 15.97 10.36
C VAL A 35 -5.44 16.81 9.25
N ASP A 36 -6.64 17.36 9.49
CA ASP A 36 -7.32 18.24 8.54
C ASP A 36 -6.56 19.55 8.30
N GLU A 37 -5.90 20.09 9.34
CA GLU A 37 -4.97 21.21 9.24
C GLU A 37 -3.75 20.85 8.35
N TYR A 38 -3.18 19.65 8.51
CA TYR A 38 -2.06 19.21 7.68
C TYR A 38 -2.46 18.96 6.22
N ILE A 39 -3.66 18.43 5.96
CA ILE A 39 -4.21 18.31 4.61
C ILE A 39 -4.29 19.68 3.95
N ALA A 40 -4.73 20.71 4.67
CA ALA A 40 -4.82 22.07 4.13
C ALA A 40 -3.46 22.66 3.71
N LEU A 41 -2.35 22.16 4.25
CA LEU A 41 -0.98 22.57 3.91
C LEU A 41 -0.41 21.83 2.69
N SER A 42 -1.08 20.80 2.16
CA SER A 42 -0.69 20.12 0.92
C SER A 42 -1.75 20.38 -0.15
N PRO A 43 -1.49 21.29 -1.13
CA PRO A 43 -2.41 21.54 -2.24
C PRO A 43 -2.84 20.26 -2.97
N PHE A 44 -1.90 19.34 -3.23
CA PHE A 44 -2.20 18.07 -3.86
C PHE A 44 -3.15 17.24 -3.01
N LEU A 45 -2.81 17.02 -1.74
CA LEU A 45 -3.61 16.14 -0.91
C LEU A 45 -5.00 16.70 -0.63
N ARG A 46 -5.10 18.01 -0.41
CA ARG A 46 -6.39 18.69 -0.25
C ARG A 46 -7.29 18.46 -1.44
N GLU A 47 -6.75 18.61 -2.66
CA GLU A 47 -7.51 18.40 -3.89
C GLU A 47 -7.92 16.93 -4.06
N GLU A 48 -6.99 15.99 -3.86
CA GLU A 48 -7.28 14.57 -4.05
C GLU A 48 -8.22 14.00 -2.98
N VAL A 49 -8.12 14.42 -1.72
CA VAL A 49 -9.09 14.05 -0.67
C VAL A 49 -10.48 14.57 -1.01
N ALA A 50 -10.59 15.81 -1.50
CA ALA A 50 -11.88 16.37 -1.93
C ALA A 50 -12.49 15.58 -3.10
N LYS A 51 -11.68 15.23 -4.12
CA LYS A 51 -12.12 14.40 -5.25
C LYS A 51 -12.56 13.01 -4.82
N LEU A 52 -11.78 12.36 -3.95
CA LEU A 52 -12.11 11.04 -3.41
C LEU A 52 -13.45 11.08 -2.64
N ARG A 53 -13.64 12.07 -1.76
CA ARG A 53 -14.90 12.24 -1.02
C ARG A 53 -16.07 12.51 -1.97
N ALA A 54 -15.89 13.34 -2.98
CA ALA A 54 -16.91 13.60 -4.01
C ALA A 54 -17.26 12.34 -4.81
N ASP A 55 -16.29 11.43 -5.03
CA ASP A 55 -16.49 10.11 -5.67
C ASP A 55 -17.05 9.04 -4.69
N GLY A 56 -17.37 9.43 -3.45
CA GLY A 56 -17.99 8.55 -2.45
C GLY A 56 -16.99 7.70 -1.66
N TRP A 57 -15.70 8.05 -1.67
CA TRP A 57 -14.71 7.39 -0.82
C TRP A 57 -14.89 7.77 0.65
N PHE A 58 -14.56 6.82 1.51
CA PHE A 58 -14.63 6.95 2.95
C PHE A 58 -13.26 6.78 3.58
N ILE A 59 -12.85 7.75 4.40
CA ILE A 59 -11.61 7.72 5.18
C ILE A 59 -11.98 7.50 6.64
N ALA A 60 -11.39 6.50 7.30
CA ALA A 60 -11.66 6.23 8.71
C ALA A 60 -10.57 5.45 9.42
N TYR A 61 -10.64 5.46 10.74
CA TYR A 61 -9.89 4.52 11.55
C TYR A 61 -10.51 3.12 11.53
N THR A 62 -9.66 2.10 11.65
CA THR A 62 -10.06 0.71 11.85
C THR A 62 -9.01 -0.03 12.69
N PRO A 63 -9.38 -1.09 13.41
CA PRO A 63 -8.41 -2.09 13.83
C PRO A 63 -7.82 -2.75 12.57
N LEU A 64 -6.51 -2.64 12.39
CA LEU A 64 -5.75 -3.39 11.40
C LEU A 64 -4.92 -4.46 12.12
N GLU A 65 -4.78 -5.62 11.49
CA GLU A 65 -3.99 -6.73 12.02
C GLU A 65 -2.51 -6.61 11.64
N GLY A 66 -1.64 -7.28 12.39
CA GLY A 66 -0.20 -7.28 12.14
C GLY A 66 0.44 -5.88 12.27
N ASN A 67 1.42 -5.62 11.40
CA ASN A 67 2.17 -4.36 11.39
C ASN A 67 1.59 -3.33 10.40
N MET A 68 0.35 -3.53 9.92
CA MET A 68 -0.29 -2.64 8.96
C MET A 68 -0.72 -1.33 9.62
N ASN A 69 -0.31 -0.22 9.01
CA ASN A 69 -0.62 1.12 9.48
C ASN A 69 -1.75 1.78 8.67
N GLY A 70 -1.93 1.39 7.41
CA GLY A 70 -2.97 1.86 6.51
C GLY A 70 -3.41 0.74 5.56
N LEU A 71 -4.54 0.95 4.88
CA LEU A 71 -5.07 0.07 3.85
C LEU A 71 -6.05 0.81 2.93
N THR A 72 -5.85 0.64 1.62
CA THR A 72 -6.77 1.14 0.58
C THR A 72 -7.57 -0.01 -0.03
N HIS A 73 -8.91 0.10 0.01
CA HIS A 73 -9.85 -0.85 -0.59
C HIS A 73 -10.66 -0.19 -1.70
N TRP A 74 -10.31 -0.50 -2.96
CA TRP A 74 -10.92 0.11 -4.14
C TRP A 74 -12.38 -0.26 -4.32
N GLU A 75 -12.72 -1.55 -4.24
CA GLU A 75 -14.08 -2.06 -4.43
C GLU A 75 -15.09 -1.45 -3.44
N GLN A 76 -14.61 -1.14 -2.23
CA GLN A 76 -15.43 -0.55 -1.18
C GLN A 76 -15.27 0.97 -1.09
N LYS A 77 -14.38 1.56 -1.91
CA LYS A 77 -13.95 2.96 -1.85
C LYS A 77 -13.57 3.40 -0.43
N LYS A 78 -12.66 2.67 0.22
CA LYS A 78 -12.21 2.98 1.59
C LYS A 78 -10.72 3.23 1.65
N ILE A 79 -10.34 4.22 2.45
CA ILE A 79 -9.00 4.40 2.98
C ILE A 79 -9.09 4.23 4.48
N LEU A 80 -8.38 3.23 5.01
CA LEU A 80 -8.45 2.84 6.40
C LEU A 80 -7.11 3.08 7.08
N ILE A 81 -7.14 3.74 8.23
CA ILE A 81 -5.97 4.05 9.04
C ILE A 81 -6.02 3.24 10.33
N SER A 82 -4.89 2.68 10.75
CA SER A 82 -4.82 1.89 11.98
C SER A 82 -5.19 2.73 13.21
N ASP A 83 -6.09 2.21 14.04
CA ASP A 83 -6.46 2.79 15.33
C ASP A 83 -5.26 3.01 16.25
N ASN A 84 -4.19 2.22 16.09
CA ASN A 84 -2.96 2.32 16.88
C ASN A 84 -2.19 3.64 16.65
N LEU A 85 -2.50 4.37 15.57
CA LEU A 85 -1.86 5.65 15.26
C LEU A 85 -2.56 6.85 15.90
N LYS A 86 -3.71 6.65 16.57
CA LYS A 86 -4.44 7.72 17.24
C LYS A 86 -3.54 8.47 18.22
N GLY A 87 -3.49 9.79 18.07
CA GLY A 87 -2.63 10.66 18.87
C GLY A 87 -1.25 10.94 18.25
N ASN A 88 -0.95 10.42 17.06
CA ASN A 88 0.25 10.73 16.29
C ASN A 88 -0.13 11.30 14.91
N PRO A 89 -0.52 12.59 14.83
CA PRO A 89 -1.04 13.19 13.61
C PRO A 89 -0.02 13.20 12.48
N GLU A 90 1.28 13.33 12.77
CA GLU A 90 2.36 13.24 11.78
C GLU A 90 2.38 11.85 11.13
N LYS A 91 2.35 10.78 11.93
CA LYS A 91 2.35 9.42 11.39
C LYS A 91 1.05 9.09 10.65
N ILE A 92 -0.10 9.56 11.16
CA ILE A 92 -1.39 9.44 10.46
C ILE A 92 -1.31 10.13 9.10
N MET A 93 -0.71 11.32 9.04
CA MET A 93 -0.60 12.11 7.82
C MET A 93 0.27 11.41 6.77
N ALA A 94 1.42 10.86 7.16
CA ALA A 94 2.28 10.08 6.28
C ALA A 94 1.54 8.87 5.69
N VAL A 95 0.86 8.10 6.54
CA VAL A 95 0.09 6.93 6.10
C VAL A 95 -1.06 7.33 5.20
N LEU A 96 -1.84 8.36 5.56
CA LEU A 96 -2.94 8.84 4.74
C LEU A 96 -2.45 9.28 3.35
N ALA A 97 -1.31 9.97 3.27
CA ALA A 97 -0.73 10.37 1.98
C ALA A 97 -0.38 9.15 1.12
N HIS A 98 0.25 8.13 1.71
CA HIS A 98 0.55 6.87 1.04
C HIS A 98 -0.73 6.18 0.52
N GLU A 99 -1.75 6.01 1.38
CA GLU A 99 -3.02 5.40 1.00
C GLU A 99 -3.79 6.20 -0.07
N VAL A 100 -3.75 7.54 -0.01
CA VAL A 100 -4.31 8.37 -1.08
C VAL A 100 -3.56 8.14 -2.39
N GLY A 101 -2.25 7.90 -2.35
CA GLY A 101 -1.45 7.50 -3.50
C GLY A 101 -1.96 6.23 -4.19
N HIS A 102 -2.53 5.30 -3.42
CA HIS A 102 -3.22 4.13 -3.96
C HIS A 102 -4.67 4.39 -4.39
N ALA A 103 -5.27 5.56 -4.15
CA ALA A 103 -6.69 5.81 -4.37
C ALA A 103 -6.99 6.86 -5.45
N TYR A 104 -6.16 7.91 -5.55
CA TYR A 104 -6.50 9.14 -6.27
C TYR A 104 -6.85 8.92 -7.77
N PRO A 105 -7.73 9.75 -8.36
CA PRO A 105 -8.04 9.70 -9.79
C PRO A 105 -6.80 9.86 -10.68
N GLY A 106 -6.59 8.93 -11.60
CA GLY A 106 -5.42 8.95 -12.49
C GLY A 106 -4.14 8.38 -11.86
N LYS A 107 -4.23 7.76 -10.68
CA LYS A 107 -3.14 6.98 -10.09
C LYS A 107 -2.58 5.92 -11.04
N TYR A 108 -1.33 5.58 -10.82
CA TYR A 108 -0.71 4.41 -11.42
C TYR A 108 -1.34 3.15 -10.82
N MET A 109 -1.97 2.33 -11.66
CA MET A 109 -2.68 1.13 -11.21
C MET A 109 -1.81 -0.12 -11.21
N GLY A 110 -0.83 -0.23 -12.11
CA GLY A 110 -0.11 -1.48 -12.40
C GLY A 110 -1.06 -2.58 -12.89
N ASP A 111 -0.72 -3.28 -13.96
CA ASP A 111 -1.60 -4.32 -14.50
C ASP A 111 -1.07 -5.70 -14.06
N ILE A 112 -1.55 -6.18 -12.89
CA ILE A 112 -1.29 -7.56 -12.47
C ILE A 112 -2.19 -8.48 -13.29
N ASP A 113 -1.68 -8.93 -14.43
CA ASP A 113 -2.41 -9.83 -15.31
C ASP A 113 -2.66 -11.19 -14.65
N PRO A 114 -3.86 -11.79 -14.85
CA PRO A 114 -4.11 -13.17 -14.47
C PRO A 114 -3.04 -14.13 -15.00
N PRO A 115 -2.83 -15.29 -14.36
CA PRO A 115 -2.00 -16.33 -14.94
C PRO A 115 -2.46 -16.77 -16.32
N VAL A 116 -1.51 -17.08 -17.19
CA VAL A 116 -1.81 -17.78 -18.44
C VAL A 116 -1.92 -19.29 -18.18
N ASP A 117 -2.64 -20.00 -19.05
CA ASP A 117 -2.80 -21.46 -18.94
C ASP A 117 -1.43 -22.14 -18.78
N SER A 118 -1.29 -23.01 -17.78
CA SER A 118 -0.07 -23.75 -17.42
C SER A 118 1.11 -22.93 -16.85
N GLU A 119 0.92 -21.64 -16.56
CA GLU A 119 1.92 -20.85 -15.83
C GLU A 119 2.06 -21.33 -14.38
N SER A 120 3.30 -21.48 -13.91
CA SER A 120 3.57 -21.78 -12.50
C SER A 120 3.43 -20.51 -11.66
N TYR A 121 3.09 -20.67 -10.37
CA TYR A 121 3.03 -19.54 -9.44
C TYR A 121 4.35 -18.75 -9.40
N ALA A 122 5.50 -19.44 -9.46
CA ALA A 122 6.80 -18.79 -9.42
C ALA A 122 7.03 -17.85 -10.62
N HIS A 123 6.68 -18.28 -11.84
CA HIS A 123 6.80 -17.42 -13.02
C HIS A 123 5.81 -16.25 -12.98
N TRP A 124 4.57 -16.49 -12.56
CA TRP A 124 3.60 -15.41 -12.41
C TRP A 124 4.03 -14.39 -11.36
N LEU A 125 4.56 -14.86 -10.22
CA LEU A 125 5.08 -14.01 -9.16
C LEU A 125 6.24 -13.14 -9.70
N GLU A 126 7.19 -13.73 -10.41
CA GLU A 126 8.35 -13.03 -11.00
C GLU A 126 7.93 -11.86 -11.89
N ARG A 127 6.88 -12.03 -12.72
CA ARG A 127 6.38 -10.94 -13.59
C ARG A 127 5.42 -9.98 -12.89
N SER A 128 4.70 -10.41 -11.85
CA SER A 128 3.68 -9.59 -11.18
C SER A 128 4.26 -8.70 -10.09
N LEU A 129 5.37 -9.13 -9.49
CA LEU A 129 6.01 -8.41 -8.40
C LEU A 129 6.56 -7.04 -8.82
N PRO A 130 7.21 -6.86 -9.99
CA PRO A 130 7.60 -5.52 -10.47
C PRO A 130 6.41 -4.57 -10.63
N GLU A 131 5.30 -5.03 -11.20
CA GLU A 131 4.06 -4.24 -11.37
C GLU A 131 3.51 -3.78 -10.01
N LEU A 132 3.52 -4.68 -9.02
CA LEU A 132 3.12 -4.35 -7.66
C LEU A 132 4.05 -3.29 -7.04
N PHE A 133 5.37 -3.45 -7.17
CA PHE A 133 6.31 -2.45 -6.66
C PHE A 133 6.16 -1.08 -7.32
N GLN A 134 5.82 -1.01 -8.60
CA GLN A 134 5.55 0.27 -9.25
C GLN A 134 4.37 1.02 -8.63
N ARG A 135 3.34 0.31 -8.16
CA ARG A 135 2.21 0.90 -7.43
C ARG A 135 2.62 1.46 -6.07
N GLU A 136 3.45 0.73 -5.35
CA GLU A 136 3.97 1.14 -4.04
C GLU A 136 4.89 2.36 -4.18
N VAL A 137 5.70 2.40 -5.25
CA VAL A 137 6.52 3.57 -5.57
C VAL A 137 5.64 4.79 -5.82
N GLU A 138 4.54 4.66 -6.56
CA GLU A 138 3.63 5.79 -6.75
C GLU A 138 3.07 6.30 -5.42
N ALA A 139 2.65 5.39 -4.53
CA ALA A 139 2.15 5.75 -3.20
C ALA A 139 3.21 6.44 -2.34
N GLU A 140 4.43 5.92 -2.32
CA GLU A 140 5.56 6.51 -1.60
C GLU A 140 5.98 7.88 -2.20
N PHE A 141 5.87 8.04 -3.52
CA PHE A 141 6.09 9.34 -4.19
C PHE A 141 5.03 10.37 -3.82
N VAL A 142 3.77 9.95 -3.69
CA VAL A 142 2.71 10.82 -3.18
C VAL A 142 2.99 11.20 -1.73
N GLN A 143 3.39 10.27 -0.86
CA GLN A 143 3.81 10.60 0.50
C GLN A 143 4.96 11.61 0.52
N ALA A 144 5.99 11.42 -0.30
CA ALA A 144 7.11 12.35 -0.42
C ALA A 144 6.64 13.75 -0.88
N GLN A 145 5.72 13.81 -1.83
CA GLN A 145 5.11 15.07 -2.28
C GLN A 145 4.38 15.78 -1.16
N VAL A 146 3.47 15.09 -0.48
CA VAL A 146 2.70 15.66 0.61
C VAL A 146 3.61 16.16 1.72
N ARG A 147 4.63 15.38 2.11
CA ARG A 147 5.62 15.81 3.09
C ARG A 147 6.32 17.10 2.66
N HIS A 148 6.77 17.16 1.40
CA HIS A 148 7.45 18.34 0.86
C HIS A 148 6.53 19.57 0.89
N GLU A 149 5.28 19.44 0.43
CA GLU A 149 4.30 20.53 0.40
C GLU A 149 3.96 21.04 1.80
N ILE A 150 3.78 20.14 2.78
CA ILE A 150 3.50 20.53 4.17
C ILE A 150 4.67 21.33 4.74
N ILE A 151 5.92 20.88 4.53
CA ILE A 151 7.12 21.57 5.01
C ILE A 151 7.27 22.96 4.36
N GLU A 152 7.10 23.05 3.03
CA GLU A 152 7.16 24.33 2.29
C GLU A 152 6.10 25.33 2.77
N ASN A 153 4.94 24.85 3.20
CA ASN A 153 3.86 25.67 3.75
C ASN A 153 3.96 25.89 5.28
N GLY A 154 5.11 25.57 5.89
CA GLY A 154 5.38 25.86 7.31
C GLY A 154 4.79 24.86 8.31
N GLY A 155 4.34 23.70 7.83
CA GLY A 155 3.89 22.59 8.66
C GLY A 155 5.04 21.72 9.21
N PRO A 156 4.69 20.68 9.99
CA PRO A 156 5.69 19.75 10.54
C PRO A 156 6.20 18.77 9.49
N ASP A 157 7.33 18.14 9.79
CA ASP A 157 7.78 16.96 9.08
C ASP A 157 6.92 15.75 9.50
N ILE A 158 6.17 15.19 8.54
CA ILE A 158 5.29 14.04 8.76
C ILE A 158 6.02 12.68 8.71
N GLY A 159 7.32 12.70 8.39
CA GLY A 159 8.16 11.51 8.21
C GLY A 159 8.35 11.14 6.74
N ALA A 160 9.60 10.87 6.36
CA ALA A 160 9.96 10.48 5.00
C ALA A 160 9.52 9.04 4.68
N PRO A 161 9.21 8.75 3.40
CA PRO A 161 9.07 7.36 2.93
C PRO A 161 10.44 6.67 2.93
N HIS A 162 10.51 5.47 2.34
CA HIS A 162 11.78 4.74 2.18
C HIS A 162 12.91 5.63 1.61
N GLU A 163 14.15 5.45 2.09
CA GLU A 163 15.29 6.33 1.77
C GLU A 163 15.58 6.40 0.26
N LEU A 164 15.48 5.26 -0.44
CA LEU A 164 15.60 5.20 -1.89
C LEU A 164 14.54 6.09 -2.57
N ILE A 165 13.28 6.02 -2.11
CA ILE A 165 12.20 6.82 -2.69
C ILE A 165 12.40 8.29 -2.42
N THR A 166 12.81 8.66 -1.21
CA THR A 166 13.16 10.05 -0.86
C THR A 166 14.24 10.58 -1.82
N SER A 167 15.29 9.80 -2.04
CA SER A 167 16.39 10.16 -2.96
C SER A 167 15.92 10.29 -4.42
N LEU A 168 15.02 9.42 -4.88
CA LEU A 168 14.46 9.49 -6.24
C LEU A 168 13.50 10.68 -6.40
N TYR A 169 12.69 10.97 -5.38
CA TYR A 169 11.79 12.12 -5.35
C TYR A 169 12.59 13.44 -5.44
N GLU A 170 13.69 13.57 -4.70
CA GLU A 170 14.55 14.77 -4.78
C GLU A 170 15.15 14.98 -6.18
N ARG A 171 15.40 13.93 -6.94
CA ARG A 171 15.91 14.06 -8.32
C ARG A 171 14.90 14.69 -9.27
N GLN A 172 13.62 14.74 -8.92
CA GLN A 172 12.62 15.37 -9.78
C GLN A 172 12.89 16.87 -10.01
N PHE A 173 13.54 17.54 -9.05
CA PHE A 173 13.95 18.94 -9.17
C PHE A 173 15.04 19.14 -10.24
N SER A 174 15.62 18.05 -10.75
CA SER A 174 16.55 18.02 -11.88
C SER A 174 15.96 17.35 -13.13
N GLY A 175 14.63 17.15 -13.18
CA GLY A 175 13.92 16.60 -14.33
C GLY A 175 13.70 15.09 -14.33
N PHE A 176 14.01 14.38 -13.23
CA PHE A 176 13.67 12.97 -13.07
C PHE A 176 12.15 12.82 -12.86
N THR A 177 11.52 11.90 -13.60
CA THR A 177 10.06 11.75 -13.59
C THR A 177 9.61 10.64 -12.66
N ARG A 178 8.32 10.64 -12.27
CA ARG A 178 7.71 9.51 -11.52
C ARG A 178 7.80 8.20 -12.29
N ASP A 179 7.57 8.26 -13.60
CA ASP A 179 7.65 7.09 -14.49
C ASP A 179 9.04 6.47 -14.43
N GLN A 180 10.09 7.30 -14.54
CA GLN A 180 11.47 6.82 -14.38
C GLN A 180 11.77 6.26 -12.99
N ALA A 181 11.13 6.78 -11.94
CA ALA A 181 11.28 6.25 -10.60
C ALA A 181 10.64 4.86 -10.46
N ARG A 182 9.43 4.69 -11.02
CA ARG A 182 8.73 3.40 -11.06
C ARG A 182 9.55 2.37 -11.85
N ASP A 183 10.05 2.73 -13.03
CA ASP A 183 10.90 1.85 -13.84
C ASP A 183 12.18 1.46 -13.09
N PHE A 184 12.87 2.43 -12.47
CA PHE A 184 14.09 2.17 -11.70
C PHE A 184 13.85 1.19 -10.55
N VAL A 185 12.75 1.35 -9.81
CA VAL A 185 12.43 0.49 -8.68
C VAL A 185 11.92 -0.88 -9.14
N ALA A 186 11.18 -0.96 -10.23
CA ALA A 186 10.76 -2.24 -10.82
C ALA A 186 11.96 -3.13 -11.17
N GLU A 187 12.98 -2.55 -11.81
CA GLU A 187 14.25 -3.23 -12.12
C GLU A 187 15.04 -3.59 -10.86
N ALA A 188 14.94 -2.76 -9.82
CA ALA A 188 15.60 -2.93 -8.54
C ALA A 188 14.74 -3.66 -7.49
N SER A 189 13.64 -4.29 -7.87
CA SER A 189 12.68 -4.94 -6.96
C SER A 189 13.32 -5.96 -6.01
N HIS A 190 14.35 -6.65 -6.49
CA HIS A 190 15.18 -7.57 -5.70
C HIS A 190 15.93 -6.90 -4.53
N LEU A 191 16.10 -5.57 -4.55
CA LEU A 191 16.76 -4.80 -3.48
C LEU A 191 15.80 -4.45 -2.33
N TRP A 192 14.51 -4.77 -2.45
CA TRP A 192 13.48 -4.49 -1.44
C TRP A 192 13.29 -5.70 -0.51
N GLU A 193 14.39 -6.27 -0.01
CA GLU A 193 14.41 -7.53 0.75
C GLU A 193 13.47 -7.50 1.98
N ASP A 194 13.34 -6.36 2.64
CA ASP A 194 12.49 -6.20 3.83
C ASP A 194 10.99 -6.30 3.52
N TRP A 195 10.60 -5.93 2.30
CA TRP A 195 9.20 -5.86 1.87
C TRP A 195 8.78 -7.05 1.02
N LEU A 196 9.75 -7.72 0.40
CA LEU A 196 9.54 -8.87 -0.46
C LEU A 196 8.67 -9.96 0.20
N PRO A 197 8.92 -10.41 1.45
CA PRO A 197 8.08 -11.44 2.07
C PRO A 197 6.61 -11.04 2.22
N PHE A 198 6.35 -9.76 2.50
CA PHE A 198 4.98 -9.24 2.64
C PHE A 198 4.26 -9.25 1.29
N TYR A 199 4.89 -8.75 0.23
CA TYR A 199 4.29 -8.71 -1.09
C TYR A 199 4.17 -10.09 -1.74
N GLU A 200 5.13 -10.99 -1.52
CA GLU A 200 5.00 -12.40 -1.93
C GLU A 200 3.82 -13.08 -1.25
N GLN A 201 3.60 -12.83 0.05
CA GLN A 201 2.44 -13.34 0.75
C GLN A 201 1.13 -12.75 0.19
N HIS A 202 1.11 -11.45 -0.09
CA HIS A 202 -0.06 -10.79 -0.67
C HIS A 202 -0.43 -11.36 -2.04
N LEU A 203 0.56 -11.51 -2.94
CA LEU A 203 0.37 -12.09 -4.27
C LEU A 203 -0.03 -13.57 -4.20
N ARG A 204 0.49 -14.32 -3.22
CA ARG A 204 0.06 -15.70 -2.95
C ARG A 204 -1.42 -15.77 -2.60
N SER A 205 -1.86 -14.96 -1.65
CA SER A 205 -3.27 -14.91 -1.24
C SER A 205 -4.16 -14.50 -2.43
N TYR A 206 -3.75 -13.48 -3.18
CA TYR A 206 -4.46 -13.05 -4.38
C TYR A 206 -4.61 -14.19 -5.39
N TRP A 207 -3.55 -14.96 -5.65
CA TRP A 207 -3.62 -16.12 -6.53
C TRP A 207 -4.59 -17.17 -6.02
N ASP A 208 -4.46 -17.57 -4.75
CA ASP A 208 -5.27 -18.63 -4.17
C ASP A 208 -6.76 -18.26 -4.12
N GLU A 209 -7.10 -16.97 -3.95
CA GLU A 209 -8.47 -16.48 -3.94
C GLU A 209 -9.09 -16.39 -5.34
N ASN A 210 -8.31 -15.98 -6.35
CA ASN A 210 -8.84 -15.62 -7.67
C ASN A 210 -8.64 -16.69 -8.75
N PHE A 211 -7.65 -17.58 -8.59
CA PHE A 211 -7.24 -18.54 -9.62
C PHE A 211 -7.34 -19.99 -9.14
N THR A 212 -8.32 -20.30 -8.29
CA THR A 212 -8.54 -21.63 -7.67
C THR A 212 -8.62 -22.84 -8.65
N GLY A 213 -8.87 -22.59 -9.94
CA GLY A 213 -8.88 -23.56 -11.04
C GLY A 213 -7.51 -23.86 -11.67
N SER A 214 -6.51 -22.99 -11.48
CA SER A 214 -5.11 -23.19 -11.86
C SER A 214 -4.29 -23.52 -10.62
N HIS A 215 -4.05 -24.80 -10.34
CA HIS A 215 -2.95 -25.33 -9.50
C HIS A 215 -2.35 -24.32 -8.50
N GLY A 216 -3.15 -23.87 -7.53
CA GLY A 216 -2.72 -22.81 -6.61
C GLY A 216 -1.50 -23.22 -5.81
N PRO A 217 -0.57 -22.31 -5.50
CA PRO A 217 0.66 -22.65 -4.80
C PRO A 217 0.40 -23.24 -3.40
N SER A 218 -0.73 -22.91 -2.76
CA SER A 218 -1.15 -23.59 -1.52
C SER A 218 -1.52 -25.06 -1.74
N LYS A 219 -2.10 -25.42 -2.89
CA LYS A 219 -2.35 -26.83 -3.27
C LYS A 219 -1.05 -27.53 -3.66
N GLU A 220 -0.13 -26.86 -4.34
CA GLU A 220 1.19 -27.41 -4.68
C GLU A 220 2.01 -27.72 -3.43
N ILE A 221 2.09 -26.79 -2.47
CA ILE A 221 2.80 -26.99 -1.20
C ILE A 221 2.16 -28.11 -0.38
N SER A 222 0.83 -28.18 -0.31
CA SER A 222 0.13 -29.30 0.33
C SER A 222 0.45 -30.63 -0.35
N SER A 223 0.42 -30.69 -1.68
CA SER A 223 0.72 -31.91 -2.43
C SER A 223 2.18 -32.36 -2.28
N LEU A 224 3.13 -31.43 -2.21
CA LEU A 224 4.54 -31.71 -1.98
C LEU A 224 4.78 -32.21 -0.55
N LYS A 225 4.15 -31.61 0.46
CA LYS A 225 4.21 -32.11 1.84
C LYS A 225 3.60 -33.50 1.97
N GLU A 226 2.47 -33.76 1.31
CA GLU A 226 1.85 -35.09 1.28
C GLU A 226 2.78 -36.12 0.60
N LEU A 227 3.44 -35.75 -0.49
CA LEU A 227 4.45 -36.57 -1.16
C LEU A 227 5.68 -36.83 -0.28
N GLU A 228 6.21 -35.81 0.40
CA GLU A 228 7.33 -35.93 1.33
C GLU A 228 6.99 -36.84 2.52
N GLU A 229 5.78 -36.71 3.09
CA GLU A 229 5.28 -37.58 4.13
C GLU A 229 5.08 -39.03 3.65
N GLN A 230 4.62 -39.21 2.42
CA GLN A 230 4.46 -40.53 1.82
C GLN A 230 5.82 -41.21 1.57
N VAL A 231 6.78 -40.49 1.00
CA VAL A 231 8.15 -40.98 0.79
C VAL A 231 8.84 -41.28 2.13
N ALA A 232 8.62 -40.47 3.16
CA ALA A 232 9.15 -40.72 4.50
C ALA A 232 8.57 -42.01 5.10
N LYS A 233 7.26 -42.27 4.96
CA LYS A 233 6.61 -43.51 5.41
C LYS A 233 7.13 -44.74 4.67
N GLU A 234 7.24 -44.67 3.35
CA GLU A 234 7.74 -45.78 2.52
C GLU A 234 9.20 -46.15 2.85
N ASN A 235 10.04 -45.15 3.20
CA ASN A 235 11.42 -45.40 3.62
C ASN A 235 11.56 -45.98 5.04
N THR A 236 10.56 -45.82 5.92
CA THR A 236 10.55 -46.45 7.24
C THR A 236 10.05 -47.90 7.25
N GLU A 237 9.42 -48.35 6.16
CA GLU A 237 8.91 -49.72 5.99
C GLU A 237 9.83 -50.62 5.16
N LEU A 238 11.02 -50.14 4.76
CA LEU A 238 12.01 -50.98 4.10
C LEU A 238 12.36 -52.17 5.00
N PRO A 239 12.22 -53.42 4.52
CA PRO A 239 12.50 -54.59 5.35
C PRO A 239 13.95 -54.53 5.79
N GLU A 240 14.19 -54.68 7.11
CA GLU A 240 15.54 -54.88 7.62
C GLU A 240 16.16 -56.05 6.86
N TYR A 241 17.15 -55.75 6.02
CA TYR A 241 17.88 -56.80 5.33
C TYR A 241 18.54 -57.66 6.41
N PRO A 242 18.31 -58.99 6.40
CA PRO A 242 18.95 -59.85 7.37
C PRO A 242 20.47 -59.67 7.26
N PRO A 243 21.19 -59.65 8.40
CA PRO A 243 22.63 -59.42 8.39
C PRO A 243 23.31 -60.39 7.44
N VAL A 244 24.10 -59.85 6.51
CA VAL A 244 24.85 -60.65 5.53
C VAL A 244 25.76 -61.60 6.30
N PRO A 245 25.64 -62.93 6.13
CA PRO A 245 26.50 -63.87 6.85
C PRO A 245 27.96 -63.61 6.49
N TYR A 246 28.79 -63.44 7.50
CA TYR A 246 30.23 -63.27 7.35
C TYR A 246 30.83 -64.52 6.70
N LEU A 247 31.28 -64.40 5.45
CA LEU A 247 32.05 -65.44 4.78
C LEU A 247 33.52 -65.30 5.24
N PRO A 248 34.08 -66.29 5.94
CA PRO A 248 35.50 -66.27 6.28
C PRO A 248 36.32 -66.32 4.99
N GLY A 249 37.28 -65.40 4.87
CA GLY A 249 38.17 -65.30 3.71
C GLY A 249 39.00 -66.57 3.47
N PRO A 250 39.45 -66.81 2.23
CA PRO A 250 40.21 -67.99 1.87
C PRO A 250 41.53 -68.06 2.64
N ARG A 251 41.88 -69.27 3.10
CA ARG A 251 43.14 -69.60 3.76
C ARG A 251 44.30 -69.68 2.78
#